data_AF-A0A6B3EJM2-F1
#
_entry.id   AF-A0A6B3EJM2-F1
#
_cell.length_a   1.000
_cell.length_b   1.000
_cell.length_c   1.000
_cell.angle_alpha   90.00
_cell.angle_beta   90.00
_cell.angle_gamma   90.00
#
_symmetry.space_group_name_H-M   'P 1'
#
loop_
_entity.id
_entity.type
_entity.pdbx_description
1 polymer ?
#
loop_
_entity_poly.entity_id
_entity_poly.type
_entity_poly.pdbx_seq_one_letter_code
_entity_poly.pdbx_strand_id
1 'polypeptide(L)'
;LGEGIDGIAICSTVPAVLHELREVSRRYYGDVPAILVEPGVKTGVPILMDNPKEVGTDRIINAVAAQHLYGGPAIVVDFGTATTFDAVSARGEYT
;
A
#
# COMPACT_ATOMS: atom_id res chain seq x y z
N LEU A 1 10.84 15.09 -16.33
CA LEU A 1 9.43 14.76 -16.68
C LEU A 1 8.46 15.12 -15.55
N GLY A 2 8.92 15.66 -14.41
CA GLY A 2 8.07 15.95 -13.25
C GLY A 2 7.46 17.35 -13.18
N GLU A 3 7.45 18.14 -14.26
CA GLU A 3 6.78 19.45 -14.22
C GLU A 3 5.29 19.27 -13.90
N GLY A 4 4.82 19.92 -12.84
CA GLY A 4 3.43 19.82 -12.38
C GLY A 4 3.09 18.58 -11.54
N ILE A 5 4.09 17.79 -11.12
CA ILE A 5 3.89 16.63 -10.23
C ILE A 5 4.52 16.91 -8.86
N ASP A 6 3.71 16.97 -7.81
CA ASP A 6 4.17 17.28 -6.45
C ASP A 6 4.60 16.05 -5.64
N GLY A 7 4.19 14.85 -6.05
CA GLY A 7 4.51 13.63 -5.33
C GLY A 7 4.10 12.36 -6.06
N ILE A 8 4.79 11.26 -5.75
CA ILE A 8 4.56 9.94 -6.33
C ILE A 8 4.40 8.92 -5.19
N ALA A 9 3.34 8.10 -5.24
CA ALA A 9 3.15 6.95 -4.36
C ALA A 9 2.98 5.68 -5.19
N ILE A 10 3.73 4.63 -4.87
CA ILE A 10 3.79 3.39 -5.64
C ILE A 10 3.56 2.20 -4.73
N CYS A 11 2.61 1.32 -5.11
CA CYS A 11 2.43 0.01 -4.51
C CYS A 11 2.50 -1.07 -5.59
N SER A 12 3.14 -2.20 -5.28
CA SER A 12 3.17 -3.38 -6.14
C SER A 12 3.36 -4.63 -5.28
N THR A 13 2.64 -5.69 -5.60
CA THR A 13 2.83 -7.04 -5.03
C THR A 13 3.89 -7.84 -5.77
N VAL A 14 4.42 -7.32 -6.88
CA VAL A 14 5.48 -7.96 -7.67
C VAL A 14 6.81 -7.25 -7.42
N PRO A 15 7.78 -7.89 -6.71
CA PRO A 15 9.04 -7.25 -6.32
C PRO A 15 9.87 -6.73 -7.49
N ALA A 16 9.93 -7.47 -8.60
CA ALA A 16 10.66 -7.06 -9.80
C ALA A 16 10.08 -5.76 -10.40
N VAL A 17 8.76 -5.63 -10.43
CA VAL A 17 8.10 -4.41 -10.92
C VAL A 17 8.38 -3.24 -9.98
N LEU A 18 8.36 -3.46 -8.67
CA LEU A 18 8.67 -2.40 -7.70
C LEU A 18 10.11 -1.88 -7.84
N HIS A 19 11.05 -2.78 -8.14
CA HIS A 19 12.44 -2.42 -8.44
C HIS A 19 12.53 -1.53 -9.69
N GLU A 20 11.89 -1.92 -10.79
CA GLU A 20 11.88 -1.12 -12.01
C GLU A 20 11.21 0.25 -11.81
N LEU A 21 10.09 0.30 -11.06
CA LEU A 21 9.40 1.55 -10.77
C LEU A 21 10.23 2.50 -9.90
N ARG A 22 11.07 1.96 -9.00
CA ARG A 22 12.06 2.75 -8.26
C ARG A 22 13.04 3.42 -9.20
N GLU A 23 13.58 2.66 -10.14
CA GLU A 23 14.55 3.16 -11.12
C GLU A 23 13.94 4.23 -12.03
N VAL A 24 12.70 4.01 -12.50
CA VAL A 24 11.95 5.00 -13.28
C VAL A 24 11.71 6.27 -12.48
N SER A 25 11.23 6.15 -11.23
CA SER A 25 10.98 7.30 -10.35
C SER A 25 12.25 8.11 -10.13
N ARG A 26 13.37 7.45 -9.80
CA ARG A 26 14.66 8.10 -9.60
C ARG A 26 15.19 8.77 -10.87
N ARG A 27 15.12 8.10 -12.02
CA ARG A 27 15.74 8.56 -13.26
C ARG A 27 14.98 9.69 -13.93
N TYR A 28 13.66 9.66 -13.91
CA TYR A 28 12.81 10.58 -14.66
C TYR A 28 12.11 11.63 -13.79
N TYR A 29 12.00 11.36 -12.49
CA TYR A 29 11.30 12.16 -11.48
C TYR A 29 12.15 12.37 -10.22
N GLY A 30 13.48 12.39 -10.34
CA GLY A 30 14.40 12.44 -9.19
C GLY A 30 14.21 13.64 -8.25
N ASP A 31 13.61 14.72 -8.74
CA ASP A 31 13.28 15.92 -7.96
C ASP A 31 11.89 15.87 -7.31
N VAL A 32 11.08 14.86 -7.62
CA VAL A 32 9.73 14.68 -7.08
C VAL A 32 9.80 13.72 -5.88
N PRO A 33 9.25 14.10 -4.71
CA PRO A 33 9.15 13.19 -3.57
C PRO A 33 8.39 11.91 -3.95
N ALA A 34 9.02 10.76 -3.76
CA ALA A 34 8.45 9.46 -4.09
C ALA A 34 8.44 8.53 -2.87
N ILE A 35 7.33 7.85 -2.64
CA ILE A 35 7.19 6.80 -1.64
C ILE A 35 6.81 5.47 -2.31
N LEU A 36 7.57 4.42 -2.00
CA LEU A 36 7.28 3.06 -2.42
C LEU A 36 6.76 2.31 -1.19
N VAL A 37 5.58 1.71 -1.29
CA VAL A 37 4.95 0.97 -0.20
C VAL A 37 5.68 -0.35 -0.03
N GLU A 38 6.48 -0.44 1.03
CA GLU A 38 7.37 -1.56 1.34
C GLU A 38 7.38 -1.82 2.85
N PRO A 39 7.88 -2.99 3.31
CA PRO A 39 8.08 -3.24 4.73
C PRO A 39 8.87 -2.11 5.42
N GLY A 40 8.31 -1.53 6.48
CA GLY A 40 8.90 -0.42 7.23
C GLY A 40 8.31 0.96 6.91
N VAL A 41 7.53 1.09 5.83
CA VAL A 41 6.76 2.32 5.57
C VAL A 41 5.65 2.47 6.61
N LYS A 42 5.53 3.66 7.19
CA LYS A 42 4.48 3.98 8.16
C LYS A 42 3.15 4.17 7.44
N THR A 43 2.31 3.14 7.46
CA THR A 43 0.97 3.16 6.85
C THR A 43 -0.13 3.65 7.80
N GLY A 44 0.14 3.66 9.11
CA GLY A 44 -0.86 4.00 10.14
C GLY A 44 -1.83 2.86 10.47
N VAL A 45 -1.72 1.71 9.79
CA VAL A 45 -2.51 0.50 10.03
C VAL A 45 -1.60 -0.57 10.61
N PRO A 46 -1.79 -0.97 11.89
CA PRO A 46 -1.07 -2.09 12.48
C PRO A 46 -1.45 -3.41 11.77
N ILE A 47 -0.48 -4.26 11.49
CA ILE A 47 -0.70 -5.58 10.87
C ILE A 47 -0.53 -6.66 11.95
N LEU A 48 -1.62 -7.30 12.34
CA LEU A 48 -1.68 -8.30 13.41
C LEU A 48 -1.68 -9.74 12.87
N MET A 49 -0.88 -9.98 11.84
CA MET A 49 -0.65 -11.31 11.28
C MET A 49 0.60 -11.95 11.90
N ASP A 50 0.64 -13.28 11.97
CA ASP A 50 1.82 -14.03 12.44
C ASP A 50 3.07 -13.71 11.60
N ASN A 51 2.89 -13.55 10.29
CA ASN A 51 3.93 -13.09 9.38
C ASN A 51 3.48 -11.86 8.58
N PRO A 52 3.70 -10.63 9.08
CA PRO A 52 3.27 -9.40 8.41
C PRO A 52 3.84 -9.21 7.00
N LYS A 53 4.98 -9.86 6.69
CA LYS A 53 5.64 -9.77 5.38
C LYS A 53 4.91 -10.55 4.27
N GLU A 54 4.02 -11.46 4.63
CA GLU A 54 3.21 -12.22 3.66
C GLU A 54 1.98 -11.45 3.18
N VAL A 55 1.65 -10.34 3.86
CA VAL A 55 0.54 -9.49 3.46
C VAL A 55 0.97 -8.65 2.25
N GLY A 56 0.24 -8.79 1.15
CA GLY A 56 0.43 -7.97 -0.03
C GLY A 56 0.28 -6.49 0.27
N THR A 57 1.07 -5.66 -0.41
CA THR A 57 1.04 -4.20 -0.25
C THR A 57 -0.30 -3.61 -0.68
N ASP A 58 -0.97 -4.22 -1.65
CA ASP A 58 -2.34 -3.93 -2.06
C ASP A 58 -3.35 -4.07 -0.90
N ARG A 59 -3.32 -5.20 -0.19
CA ARG A 59 -4.21 -5.48 0.95
C ARG A 59 -4.00 -4.48 2.09
N ILE A 60 -2.74 -4.06 2.33
CA ILE A 60 -2.42 -3.02 3.32
C ILE A 60 -3.02 -1.67 2.90
N ILE A 61 -2.86 -1.27 1.64
CA ILE A 61 -3.41 0.00 1.14
C ILE A 61 -4.93 -0.01 1.13
N ASN A 62 -5.56 -1.14 0.81
CA ASN A 62 -7.00 -1.35 0.94
C ASN A 62 -7.48 -1.10 2.38
N ALA A 63 -6.78 -1.62 3.39
CA ALA A 63 -7.12 -1.37 4.79
C ALA A 63 -6.90 0.09 5.22
N VAL A 64 -5.81 0.73 4.76
CA VAL A 64 -5.57 2.17 4.99
C VAL A 64 -6.72 2.99 4.41
N ALA A 65 -7.12 2.70 3.18
CA ALA A 65 -8.22 3.39 2.51
C ALA A 65 -9.55 3.16 3.24
N ALA A 66 -9.85 1.91 3.65
CA ALA A 66 -11.06 1.59 4.38
C ALA A 66 -11.17 2.37 5.70
N GLN A 67 -10.10 2.36 6.49
CA GLN A 67 -10.04 3.09 7.76
C GLN A 67 -10.16 4.61 7.54
N HIS A 68 -9.54 5.16 6.49
CA HIS A 68 -9.58 6.59 6.21
C HIS A 68 -10.94 7.07 5.70
N LEU A 69 -11.56 6.32 4.79
CA LEU A 69 -12.79 6.74 4.11
C LEU A 69 -14.06 6.37 4.87
N TYR A 70 -14.05 5.24 5.58
CA TYR A 70 -15.25 4.67 6.21
C TYR A 70 -15.10 4.46 7.71
N GLY A 71 -13.88 4.53 8.25
CA GLY A 71 -13.59 4.11 9.61
C GLY A 71 -13.61 2.59 9.76
N GLY A 72 -13.65 2.13 11.01
CA GLY A 72 -13.71 0.71 11.35
C GLY A 72 -14.83 0.41 12.35
N PRO A 73 -15.22 -0.87 12.52
CA PRO A 73 -14.66 -2.04 11.82
C PRO A 73 -15.19 -2.18 10.38
N ALA A 74 -14.40 -2.82 9.52
CA ALA A 74 -14.76 -3.06 8.12
C ALA A 74 -14.27 -4.42 7.61
N ILE A 75 -14.95 -4.95 6.60
CA ILE A 75 -14.43 -6.03 5.75
C ILE A 75 -14.25 -5.44 4.36
N VAL A 76 -13.03 -5.50 3.83
CA VAL A 76 -12.75 -5.13 2.45
C VAL A 76 -12.77 -6.38 1.60
N VAL A 77 -13.51 -6.33 0.49
CA VAL A 77 -13.57 -7.41 -0.50
C VAL A 77 -13.01 -6.87 -1.80
N ASP A 78 -11.88 -7.42 -2.24
CA ASP A 78 -11.22 -7.03 -3.49
C ASP A 78 -11.43 -8.12 -4.53
N PHE A 79 -12.03 -7.78 -5.67
CA PHE A 79 -12.29 -8.68 -6.79
C PHE A 79 -11.19 -8.51 -7.87
N GLY A 80 -9.96 -8.87 -7.50
CA GLY A 80 -8.82 -8.88 -8.41
C GLY A 80 -8.57 -10.25 -9.06
N THR A 81 -7.30 -10.53 -9.36
CA THR A 81 -6.85 -11.85 -9.85
C THR A 81 -7.29 -12.99 -8.92
N ALA A 82 -7.27 -12.74 -7.62
CA ALA A 82 -7.94 -13.55 -6.61
C ALA A 82 -8.94 -12.66 -5.88
N THR A 83 -10.05 -13.24 -5.44
CA THR A 83 -10.96 -12.54 -4.52
C THR A 83 -10.37 -12.59 -3.11
N THR A 84 -10.06 -11.44 -2.53
CA THR A 84 -9.55 -11.33 -1.15
C THR A 84 -10.64 -10.83 -0.20
N PHE A 85 -10.52 -11.21 1.06
CA PHE A 85 -11.36 -10.74 2.16
C PHE A 85 -10.42 -10.31 3.29
N ASP A 86 -10.43 -9.01 3.60
CA ASP A 86 -9.53 -8.38 4.57
C ASP A 86 -10.34 -7.79 5.70
N ALA A 87 -10.04 -8.19 6.94
CA ALA A 87 -10.70 -7.68 8.12
C ALA A 87 -9.90 -6.50 8.71
N VAL A 88 -10.61 -5.39 8.96
CA VAL A 88 -10.08 -4.21 9.62
C VAL A 88 -10.84 -3.99 10.92
N SER A 89 -10.12 -3.99 12.04
CA SER A 89 -10.71 -3.82 13.37
C SER A 89 -11.24 -2.39 13.58
N ALA A 90 -12.04 -2.18 14.62
CA ALA A 90 -12.51 -0.84 14.99
C ALA A 90 -11.36 0.13 15.36
N ARG A 91 -10.18 -0.41 15.70
CA ARG A 91 -8.96 0.37 15.97
C ARG A 91 -8.12 0.63 14.70
N GLY A 92 -8.60 0.20 13.54
CA GLY A 92 -7.87 0.30 12.27
C GLY A 92 -6.73 -0.72 12.13
N GLU A 93 -6.83 -1.86 12.83
CA GLU A 93 -5.83 -2.93 12.73
C GLU A 93 -6.22 -3.90 11.62
N TYR A 94 -5.26 -4.25 10.77
CA TYR A 94 -5.38 -5.34 9.81
C TYR A 94 -5.20 -6.68 10.53
N THR A 95 -6.18 -7.57 10.42
CA THR A 95 -6.23 -8.85 11.14
C THR A 95 -6.57 -10.03 10.24
#